data_AF-A0A7I5EB03-F1
#
_entry.id   AF-A0A7I5EB03-F1
#
_cell.length_a   1.000
_cell.length_b   1.000
_cell.length_c   1.000
_cell.angle_alpha   90.00
_cell.angle_beta   90.00
_cell.angle_gamma   90.00
#
_symmetry.space_group_name_H-M   'P 1'
#
loop_
_entity.id
_entity.type
_entity.pdbx_description
1 polymer ?
#
loop_
_entity_poly.entity_id
_entity_poly.type
_entity_poly.pdbx_seq_one_letter_code
_entity_poly.pdbx_strand_id
1 'polypeptide(L)'
;MLMSVEQDFKKTLCVSKSGENREDVVKRQARLQENARRQRRRRDSEGVEERQARLRENAQRQQARRESEGVEERQARLRENAQRQRARRESENVVERQMRLQEGLQRQMRRRQRESSEGRRTRLQSNAQIQQRRRASETMEGRELRSQAEAMRLQRRREFESTEARALRQQEDTQRHRRRRTQESERERSVRLQSNALANRQRRSRLPESTGAALLSRITEVNYLGELNRRCVNCGALHFPCVAKTSHPGKFRECCDLGRFTLNVFESFPEQLRRLFVRGPDSTEEFRRMQRNFLENIRNFNSALAMASMGAQVETLQGRGPCCYRIHGQVYHRLGPLHPRDGEPRQYGQIYILDTELAAQERLGDVRNSECEPGFMRFLSGLLASVNVYAQSYKMMYEVEQMEIAMAKIVRQPIFVWFLRNVL
;
A
#
# COMPACT_ATOMS: atom_id res chain seq x y z
N MET A 1 -63.76 71.59 -49.01
CA MET A 1 -64.39 72.05 -47.76
C MET A 1 -64.19 70.99 -46.66
N LEU A 2 -62.93 70.70 -46.34
CA LEU A 2 -62.52 69.69 -45.35
C LEU A 2 -61.30 70.25 -44.61
N MET A 3 -61.54 71.21 -43.72
CA MET A 3 -60.52 71.80 -42.84
C MET A 3 -61.12 72.27 -41.51
N SER A 4 -61.90 71.43 -40.80
CA SER A 4 -62.38 71.81 -39.45
C SER A 4 -62.61 70.65 -38.48
N VAL A 5 -61.92 69.51 -38.64
CA VAL A 5 -61.99 68.42 -37.63
C VAL A 5 -60.61 68.02 -37.08
N GLU A 6 -59.56 68.77 -37.42
CA GLU A 6 -58.17 68.49 -37.00
C GLU A 6 -57.68 69.39 -35.84
N GLN A 7 -58.56 70.09 -35.15
CA GLN A 7 -58.18 70.99 -34.03
C GLN A 7 -58.40 70.41 -32.62
N ASP A 8 -59.11 69.28 -32.47
CA ASP A 8 -59.44 68.75 -31.13
C ASP A 8 -58.62 67.54 -30.66
N PHE A 9 -57.75 66.95 -31.51
CA PHE A 9 -56.91 65.81 -31.10
C PHE A 9 -55.48 66.17 -30.63
N LYS A 10 -55.08 67.45 -30.73
CA LYS A 10 -53.74 67.91 -30.28
C LYS A 10 -53.70 68.50 -28.86
N LYS A 11 -54.82 68.55 -28.13
CA LYS A 11 -54.88 69.13 -26.77
C LYS A 11 -54.65 68.15 -25.61
N THR A 12 -54.54 66.85 -25.85
CA THR A 12 -54.37 65.84 -24.77
C THR A 12 -52.96 65.24 -24.63
N LEU A 13 -51.98 65.66 -25.45
CA LEU A 13 -50.61 65.15 -25.38
C LEU A 13 -49.53 66.25 -25.28
N CYS A 14 -49.86 67.38 -24.65
CA CYS A 14 -48.88 68.44 -24.35
C CYS A 14 -49.17 69.06 -22.98
N VAL A 15 -49.08 68.27 -21.91
CA VAL A 15 -48.93 68.80 -20.54
C VAL A 15 -47.80 68.03 -19.87
N SER A 16 -46.59 68.58 -19.90
CA SER A 16 -45.49 68.35 -18.93
C SER A 16 -44.09 68.67 -19.48
N LYS A 17 -43.94 69.69 -20.33
CA LYS A 17 -42.61 70.27 -20.64
C LYS A 17 -42.68 71.79 -20.75
N SER A 18 -43.19 72.43 -19.72
CA SER A 18 -43.12 73.88 -19.54
C SER A 18 -43.20 74.17 -18.05
N GLY A 19 -42.07 74.01 -17.40
CA GLY A 19 -41.91 74.26 -15.97
C GLY A 19 -40.48 73.93 -15.62
N GLU A 20 -39.68 74.97 -15.35
CA GLU A 20 -38.36 74.85 -14.77
C GLU A 20 -38.49 74.02 -13.49
N ASN A 21 -38.11 72.74 -13.57
CA ASN A 21 -38.23 71.77 -12.50
C ASN A 21 -37.27 72.11 -11.36
N ARG A 22 -37.67 73.03 -10.47
CA ARG A 22 -37.26 72.97 -9.06
C ARG A 22 -38.26 72.11 -8.29
N GLU A 23 -38.49 70.89 -8.78
CA GLU A 23 -39.15 69.88 -7.97
C GLU A 23 -38.18 69.54 -6.83
N ASP A 24 -38.57 69.87 -5.61
CA ASP A 24 -37.82 69.55 -4.40
C ASP A 24 -37.49 68.05 -4.37
N VAL A 25 -36.24 67.71 -4.02
CA VAL A 25 -35.73 66.33 -3.97
C VAL A 25 -36.67 65.44 -3.15
N VAL A 26 -37.24 65.98 -2.07
CA VAL A 26 -38.19 65.27 -1.21
C VAL A 26 -39.50 64.96 -1.95
N LYS A 27 -40.07 65.94 -2.65
CA LYS A 27 -41.31 65.79 -3.43
C LYS A 27 -41.12 64.84 -4.61
N ARG A 28 -40.00 64.96 -5.33
CA ARG A 28 -39.61 64.04 -6.40
C ARG A 28 -39.47 62.61 -5.89
N GLN A 29 -38.86 62.43 -4.71
CA GLN A 29 -38.68 61.12 -4.10
C GLN A 29 -40.01 60.50 -3.65
N ALA A 30 -40.91 61.29 -3.07
CA ALA A 30 -42.27 60.84 -2.72
C ALA A 30 -43.05 60.37 -3.96
N ARG A 31 -43.01 61.15 -5.06
CA ARG A 31 -43.65 60.80 -6.33
C ARG A 31 -43.07 59.51 -6.94
N LEU A 32 -41.75 59.34 -6.91
CA LEU A 32 -41.09 58.11 -7.38
C LEU A 32 -41.47 56.90 -6.52
N GLN A 33 -41.58 57.07 -5.20
CA GLN A 33 -42.03 56.02 -4.28
C GLN A 33 -43.49 55.63 -4.52
N GLU A 34 -44.38 56.59 -4.73
CA GLU A 34 -45.78 56.32 -5.04
C GLU A 34 -45.94 55.58 -6.38
N ASN A 35 -45.23 56.03 -7.41
CA ASN A 35 -45.19 55.33 -8.70
C ASN A 35 -44.63 53.91 -8.57
N ALA A 36 -43.59 53.71 -7.77
CA ALA A 36 -43.05 52.37 -7.49
C ALA A 36 -44.08 51.48 -6.77
N ARG A 37 -44.85 52.02 -5.82
CA ARG A 37 -45.94 51.31 -5.12
C ARG A 37 -47.07 50.92 -6.08
N ARG A 38 -47.52 51.84 -6.94
CA ARG A 38 -48.54 51.56 -7.96
C ARG A 38 -48.08 50.47 -8.93
N GLN A 39 -46.85 50.57 -9.43
CA GLN A 39 -46.25 49.55 -10.31
C GLN A 39 -46.11 48.19 -9.62
N ARG A 40 -45.75 48.17 -8.33
CA ARG A 40 -45.70 46.93 -7.54
C ARG A 40 -47.07 46.27 -7.44
N ARG A 41 -48.09 47.03 -7.01
CA ARG A 41 -49.48 46.53 -6.93
C ARG A 41 -49.96 45.95 -8.25
N ARG A 42 -49.70 46.64 -9.36
CA ARG A 42 -50.02 46.13 -10.71
C ARG A 42 -49.34 44.80 -11.01
N ARG A 43 -48.04 44.66 -10.68
CA ARG A 43 -47.28 43.42 -10.90
C ARG A 43 -47.72 42.27 -9.98
N ASP A 44 -48.17 42.59 -8.78
CA ASP A 44 -48.68 41.59 -7.83
C ASP A 44 -50.05 41.06 -8.28
N SER A 45 -50.85 41.88 -8.98
CA SER A 45 -52.14 41.51 -9.57
C SER A 45 -52.04 40.95 -11.00
N GLU A 46 -50.85 40.91 -11.61
CA GLU A 46 -50.66 40.43 -12.99
C GLU A 46 -50.90 38.92 -13.11
N GLY A 47 -51.68 38.53 -14.12
CA GLY A 47 -51.81 37.12 -14.51
C GLY A 47 -50.54 36.53 -15.14
N VAL A 48 -50.46 35.21 -15.30
CA VAL A 48 -49.30 34.53 -15.89
C VAL A 48 -49.03 35.00 -17.33
N GLU A 49 -50.08 35.15 -18.14
CA GLU A 49 -49.97 35.58 -19.54
C GLU A 49 -49.54 37.05 -19.66
N GLU A 50 -50.16 37.95 -18.89
CA GLU A 50 -49.79 39.37 -18.84
C GLU A 50 -48.33 39.55 -18.41
N ARG A 51 -47.90 38.78 -17.39
CA ARG A 51 -46.51 38.75 -16.94
C ARG A 51 -45.58 38.26 -18.05
N GLN A 52 -45.95 37.22 -18.79
CA GLN A 52 -45.15 36.72 -19.91
C GLN A 52 -45.06 37.75 -21.05
N ALA A 53 -46.17 38.39 -21.42
CA ALA A 53 -46.21 39.43 -22.44
C ALA A 53 -45.31 40.62 -22.07
N ARG A 54 -45.39 41.12 -20.83
CA ARG A 54 -44.53 42.19 -20.31
C ARG A 54 -43.04 41.81 -20.33
N LEU A 55 -42.70 40.58 -19.96
CA LEU A 55 -41.32 40.09 -20.00
C LEU A 55 -40.80 39.95 -21.43
N ARG A 56 -41.63 39.49 -22.37
CA ARG A 56 -41.30 39.39 -23.81
C ARG A 56 -41.06 40.76 -24.42
N GLU A 57 -41.96 41.71 -24.18
CA GLU A 57 -41.84 43.08 -24.68
C GLU A 57 -40.59 43.78 -24.10
N ASN A 58 -40.31 43.58 -22.80
CA ASN A 58 -39.06 44.08 -22.21
C ASN A 58 -37.82 43.42 -22.82
N ALA A 59 -37.84 42.11 -23.09
CA ALA A 59 -36.73 41.42 -23.74
C ALA A 59 -36.48 41.98 -25.15
N GLN A 60 -37.54 42.22 -25.93
CA GLN A 60 -37.44 42.84 -27.27
C GLN A 60 -36.86 44.25 -27.22
N ARG A 61 -37.33 45.11 -26.30
CA ARG A 61 -36.76 46.45 -26.09
C ARG A 61 -35.27 46.40 -25.75
N GLN A 62 -34.88 45.48 -24.86
CA GLN A 62 -33.47 45.31 -24.48
C GLN A 62 -32.63 44.74 -25.63
N GLN A 63 -33.20 43.91 -26.49
CA GLN A 63 -32.54 43.41 -27.69
C GLN A 63 -32.29 44.54 -28.69
N ALA A 64 -33.32 45.31 -29.05
CA ALA A 64 -33.19 46.45 -29.95
C ALA A 64 -32.15 47.48 -29.44
N ARG A 65 -32.12 47.74 -28.13
CA ARG A 65 -31.10 48.59 -27.51
C ARG A 65 -29.68 48.02 -27.64
N ARG A 66 -29.51 46.70 -27.55
CA ARG A 66 -28.19 46.04 -27.70
C ARG A 66 -27.73 45.97 -29.16
N GLU A 67 -28.67 45.91 -30.10
CA GLU A 67 -28.38 45.91 -31.54
C GLU A 67 -27.95 47.30 -32.03
N SER A 68 -28.49 48.35 -31.43
CA SER A 68 -28.11 49.76 -31.69
C SER A 68 -26.92 50.26 -30.86
N GLU A 69 -26.37 49.43 -29.96
CA GLU A 69 -25.30 49.80 -29.03
C GLU A 69 -23.96 49.97 -29.75
N GLY A 70 -23.26 51.08 -29.50
CA GLY A 70 -21.90 51.30 -29.99
C GLY A 70 -20.86 50.38 -29.33
N VAL A 71 -19.65 50.30 -29.90
CA VAL A 71 -18.56 49.47 -29.34
C VAL A 71 -18.20 49.89 -27.91
N GLU A 72 -18.11 51.20 -27.64
CA GLU A 72 -17.77 51.73 -26.31
C GLU A 72 -18.88 51.47 -25.29
N GLU A 73 -20.13 51.72 -25.65
CA GLU A 73 -21.29 51.43 -24.80
C GLU A 73 -21.36 49.95 -24.45
N ARG A 74 -21.14 49.08 -25.45
CA ARG A 74 -21.08 47.62 -25.27
C ARG A 74 -19.96 47.23 -24.31
N GLN A 75 -18.77 47.83 -24.44
CA GLN A 75 -17.67 47.59 -23.52
C GLN A 75 -17.99 48.07 -22.11
N ALA A 76 -18.57 49.26 -21.94
CA ALA A 76 -18.98 49.81 -20.65
C ALA A 76 -20.01 48.91 -19.96
N ARG A 77 -21.05 48.46 -20.69
CA ARG A 77 -22.07 47.53 -20.17
C ARG A 77 -21.47 46.19 -19.75
N LEU A 78 -20.55 45.63 -20.54
CA LEU A 78 -19.87 44.37 -20.19
C LEU A 78 -18.96 44.54 -18.97
N ARG A 79 -18.25 45.68 -18.85
CA ARG A 79 -17.41 46.02 -17.69
C ARG A 79 -18.25 46.17 -16.42
N GLU A 80 -19.34 46.93 -16.48
CA GLU A 80 -20.24 47.13 -15.34
C GLU A 80 -20.89 45.79 -14.91
N ASN A 81 -21.30 44.95 -15.87
CA ASN A 81 -21.80 43.61 -15.56
C ASN A 81 -20.72 42.73 -14.91
N ALA A 82 -19.49 42.77 -15.40
CA ALA A 82 -18.38 42.03 -14.80
C ALA A 82 -18.10 42.50 -13.36
N GLN A 83 -18.14 43.81 -13.10
CA GLN A 83 -17.99 44.39 -11.76
C GLN A 83 -19.13 43.93 -10.83
N ARG A 84 -20.39 43.99 -11.27
CA ARG A 84 -21.53 43.48 -10.46
C ARG A 84 -21.40 41.99 -10.14
N GLN A 85 -20.99 41.17 -11.12
CA GLN A 85 -20.77 39.73 -10.88
C GLN A 85 -19.59 39.47 -9.94
N ARG A 86 -18.54 40.31 -10.00
CA ARG A 86 -17.41 40.24 -9.08
C ARG A 86 -17.85 40.59 -7.65
N ALA A 87 -18.52 41.71 -7.44
CA ALA A 87 -19.04 42.12 -6.14
C ALA A 87 -20.00 41.08 -5.52
N ARG A 88 -20.86 40.47 -6.36
CA ARG A 88 -21.71 39.35 -5.93
C ARG A 88 -20.87 38.16 -5.45
N ARG A 89 -19.82 37.76 -6.18
CA ARG A 89 -18.94 36.65 -5.80
C ARG A 89 -18.09 36.94 -4.56
N GLU A 90 -17.74 38.20 -4.33
CA GLU A 90 -17.00 38.64 -3.14
C GLU A 90 -17.89 38.62 -1.88
N SER A 91 -19.21 38.81 -2.04
CA SER A 91 -20.19 38.72 -0.96
C SER A 91 -20.82 37.33 -0.79
N GLU A 92 -20.47 36.35 -1.63
CA GLU A 92 -20.97 34.97 -1.54
C GLU A 92 -20.51 34.31 -0.23
N ASN A 93 -21.45 33.69 0.47
CA ASN A 93 -21.10 32.78 1.57
C ASN A 93 -20.59 31.42 1.04
N VAL A 94 -20.08 30.57 1.94
CA VAL A 94 -19.47 29.29 1.58
C VAL A 94 -20.45 28.37 0.83
N VAL A 95 -21.71 28.31 1.26
CA VAL A 95 -22.74 27.46 0.67
C VAL A 95 -23.13 27.95 -0.72
N GLU A 96 -23.36 29.25 -0.89
CA GLU A 96 -23.66 29.88 -2.17
C GLU A 96 -22.52 29.69 -3.17
N ARG A 97 -21.27 29.85 -2.71
CA ARG A 97 -20.08 29.59 -3.52
C ARG A 97 -20.02 28.14 -3.97
N GLN A 98 -20.30 27.18 -3.08
CA GLN A 98 -20.31 25.75 -3.40
C GLN A 98 -21.39 25.41 -4.42
N MET A 99 -22.62 25.90 -4.22
CA MET A 99 -23.74 25.75 -5.15
C MET A 99 -23.40 26.30 -6.54
N ARG A 100 -22.86 27.52 -6.61
CA ARG A 100 -22.46 28.14 -7.89
C ARG A 100 -21.38 27.32 -8.62
N LEU A 101 -20.39 26.82 -7.89
CA LEU A 101 -19.33 25.97 -8.47
C LEU A 101 -19.90 24.65 -8.97
N GLN A 102 -20.78 24.01 -8.20
CA GLN A 102 -21.45 22.76 -8.57
C GLN A 102 -22.31 22.92 -9.82
N GLU A 103 -23.13 23.97 -9.90
CA GLU A 103 -23.88 24.28 -11.12
C GLU A 103 -22.96 24.57 -12.31
N GLY A 104 -21.84 25.27 -12.08
CA GLY A 104 -20.82 25.52 -13.10
C GLY A 104 -20.24 24.23 -13.67
N LEU A 105 -19.90 23.28 -12.80
CA LEU A 105 -19.44 21.95 -13.18
C LEU A 105 -20.52 21.19 -13.97
N GLN A 106 -21.76 21.18 -13.50
CA GLN A 106 -22.87 20.52 -14.20
C GLN A 106 -23.10 21.10 -15.61
N ARG A 107 -23.09 22.43 -15.75
CA ARG A 107 -23.19 23.09 -17.06
C ARG A 107 -22.02 22.70 -17.98
N GLN A 108 -20.81 22.62 -17.44
CA GLN A 108 -19.64 22.19 -18.22
C GLN A 108 -19.74 20.72 -18.65
N MET A 109 -20.20 19.83 -17.76
CA MET A 109 -20.42 18.41 -18.06
C MET A 109 -21.45 18.24 -19.18
N ARG A 110 -22.61 18.92 -19.10
CA ARG A 110 -23.63 18.89 -20.15
C ARG A 110 -23.11 19.40 -21.49
N ARG A 111 -22.27 20.45 -21.49
CA ARG A 111 -21.60 20.93 -22.71
C ARG A 111 -20.64 19.90 -23.30
N ARG A 112 -19.85 19.21 -22.46
CA ARG A 112 -18.91 18.17 -22.92
C ARG A 112 -19.62 16.91 -23.44
N GLN A 113 -20.77 16.55 -22.86
CA GLN A 113 -21.57 15.40 -23.32
C GLN A 113 -22.19 15.64 -24.70
N ARG A 114 -22.56 16.89 -25.01
CA ARG A 114 -23.13 17.28 -26.30
C ARG A 114 -22.07 17.70 -27.33
N GLU A 115 -20.79 17.57 -26.98
CA GLU A 115 -19.68 17.97 -27.84
C GLU A 115 -19.49 16.97 -28.98
N SER A 116 -19.38 17.45 -30.21
CA SER A 116 -19.05 16.60 -31.36
C SER A 116 -17.61 16.06 -31.25
N SER A 117 -17.31 14.99 -31.98
CA SER A 117 -15.94 14.44 -32.05
C SER A 117 -14.92 15.49 -32.51
N GLU A 118 -15.29 16.28 -33.51
CA GLU A 118 -14.47 17.38 -34.02
C GLU A 118 -14.31 18.51 -32.99
N GLY A 119 -15.40 18.93 -32.34
CA GLY A 119 -15.35 19.94 -31.27
C GLY A 119 -14.43 19.51 -30.13
N ARG A 120 -14.50 18.23 -29.74
CA ARG A 120 -13.63 17.63 -28.73
C ARG A 120 -12.16 17.67 -29.16
N ARG A 121 -11.86 17.33 -30.41
CA ARG A 121 -10.50 17.37 -30.96
C ARG A 121 -9.93 18.78 -30.93
N THR A 122 -10.68 19.77 -31.41
CA THR A 122 -10.27 21.18 -31.41
C THR A 122 -10.02 21.71 -29.99
N ARG A 123 -10.90 21.38 -29.03
CA ARG A 123 -10.71 21.76 -27.63
C ARG A 123 -9.45 21.13 -27.01
N LEU A 124 -9.20 19.84 -27.26
CA LEU A 124 -8.02 19.16 -26.75
C LEU A 124 -6.73 19.70 -27.38
N GLN A 125 -6.76 20.01 -28.69
CA GLN A 125 -5.63 20.62 -29.39
C GLN A 125 -5.33 22.03 -28.87
N SER A 126 -6.35 22.86 -28.70
CA SER A 126 -6.20 24.21 -28.11
C SER A 126 -5.63 24.13 -26.68
N ASN A 127 -6.13 23.21 -25.85
CA ASN A 127 -5.59 22.98 -24.51
C ASN A 127 -4.12 22.54 -24.54
N ALA A 128 -3.75 21.65 -25.47
CA ALA A 128 -2.36 21.20 -25.63
C ALA A 128 -1.44 22.37 -26.02
N GLN A 129 -1.86 23.22 -26.97
CA GLN A 129 -1.12 24.42 -27.38
C GLN A 129 -0.94 25.41 -26.22
N ILE A 130 -1.98 25.65 -25.42
CA ILE A 130 -1.89 26.52 -24.24
C ILE A 130 -0.86 25.97 -23.24
N GLN A 131 -0.88 24.65 -22.98
CA GLN A 131 0.08 24.02 -22.08
C GLN A 131 1.50 24.07 -22.63
N GLN A 132 1.67 23.88 -23.94
CA GLN A 132 2.97 24.00 -24.60
C GLN A 132 3.56 25.40 -24.46
N ARG A 133 2.76 26.46 -24.71
CA ARG A 133 3.20 27.85 -24.54
C ARG A 133 3.58 28.17 -23.09
N ARG A 134 2.81 27.67 -22.11
CA ARG A 134 3.14 27.81 -20.69
C ARG A 134 4.45 27.12 -20.34
N ARG A 135 4.70 25.90 -20.85
CA ARG A 135 5.96 25.16 -20.61
C ARG A 135 7.16 25.79 -21.32
N ALA A 136 6.95 26.42 -22.48
CA ALA A 136 8.01 27.11 -23.21
C ALA A 136 8.48 28.39 -22.51
N SER A 137 7.59 29.06 -21.77
CA SER A 137 7.87 30.26 -20.98
C SER A 137 8.16 29.96 -19.50
N GLU A 138 8.28 28.68 -19.13
CA GLU A 138 8.51 28.24 -17.75
C GLU A 138 9.95 28.53 -17.31
N THR A 139 10.13 29.14 -16.14
CA THR A 139 11.44 29.33 -15.53
C THR A 139 12.06 28.00 -15.10
N MET A 140 13.37 27.94 -14.88
CA MET A 140 14.04 26.74 -14.40
C MET A 140 13.47 26.25 -13.06
N GLU A 141 13.28 27.15 -12.10
CA GLU A 141 12.64 26.85 -10.82
C GLU A 141 11.21 26.33 -10.98
N GLY A 142 10.41 26.97 -11.85
CA GLY A 142 9.05 26.52 -12.15
C GLY A 142 9.01 25.11 -12.73
N ARG A 143 9.96 24.79 -13.63
CA ARG A 143 10.12 23.47 -14.23
C ARG A 143 10.48 22.41 -13.19
N GLU A 144 11.36 22.73 -12.26
CA GLU A 144 11.74 21.81 -11.17
C GLU A 144 10.56 21.55 -10.24
N LEU A 145 9.85 22.58 -9.79
CA LEU A 145 8.65 22.44 -8.96
C LEU A 145 7.57 21.60 -9.65
N ARG A 146 7.34 21.81 -10.94
CA ARG A 146 6.40 21.00 -11.72
C ARG A 146 6.85 19.55 -11.80
N SER A 147 8.13 19.31 -12.09
CA SER A 147 8.71 17.96 -12.16
C SER A 147 8.57 17.22 -10.83
N GLN A 148 8.88 17.88 -9.72
CA GLN A 148 8.71 17.34 -8.36
C GLN A 148 7.24 17.06 -8.05
N ALA A 149 6.33 17.98 -8.37
CA ALA A 149 4.90 17.79 -8.18
C ALA A 149 4.34 16.62 -9.00
N GLU A 150 4.81 16.44 -10.24
CA GLU A 150 4.44 15.33 -11.11
C GLU A 150 4.97 13.99 -10.57
N ALA A 151 6.22 13.96 -10.08
CA ALA A 151 6.81 12.81 -9.42
C ALA A 151 6.03 12.40 -8.16
N MET A 152 5.65 13.37 -7.31
CA MET A 152 4.84 13.11 -6.12
C MET A 152 3.45 12.56 -6.44
N ARG A 153 2.79 13.09 -7.49
CA ARG A 153 1.49 12.56 -7.95
C ARG A 153 1.61 11.12 -8.45
N LEU A 154 2.66 10.83 -9.22
CA LEU A 154 2.91 9.49 -9.73
C LEU A 154 3.25 8.51 -8.61
N GLN A 155 4.02 8.95 -7.61
CA GLN A 155 4.34 8.16 -6.42
C GLN A 155 3.06 7.79 -5.66
N ARG A 156 2.23 8.78 -5.30
CA ARG A 156 0.95 8.52 -4.63
C ARG A 156 0.07 7.55 -5.44
N ARG A 157 0.00 7.71 -6.77
CA ARG A 157 -0.75 6.78 -7.62
C ARG A 157 -0.22 5.35 -7.55
N ARG A 158 1.10 5.16 -7.43
CA ARG A 158 1.75 3.84 -7.29
C ARG A 158 1.56 3.24 -5.89
N GLU A 159 1.51 4.08 -4.86
CA GLU A 159 1.26 3.66 -3.47
C GLU A 159 -0.11 3.02 -3.31
N PHE A 160 -1.14 3.61 -3.93
CA PHE A 160 -2.51 3.06 -3.93
C PHE A 160 -2.78 2.10 -5.11
N GLU A 161 -1.71 1.71 -5.81
CA GLU A 161 -1.66 0.65 -6.84
C GLU A 161 -2.24 -0.69 -6.37
N SER A 162 -3.34 -1.21 -6.94
CA SER A 162 -3.70 -2.63 -6.77
C SER A 162 -2.60 -3.56 -7.32
N THR A 163 -2.54 -4.79 -6.83
CA THR A 163 -1.54 -5.78 -7.27
C THR A 163 -1.65 -6.09 -8.76
N GLU A 164 -2.87 -6.23 -9.27
CA GLU A 164 -3.16 -6.49 -10.70
C GLU A 164 -2.73 -5.32 -11.58
N ALA A 165 -3.10 -4.09 -11.22
CA ALA A 165 -2.74 -2.91 -12.01
C ALA A 165 -1.22 -2.66 -11.98
N ARG A 166 -0.55 -2.98 -10.87
CA ARG A 166 0.92 -2.97 -10.78
C ARG A 166 1.55 -3.97 -11.74
N ALA A 167 1.02 -5.20 -11.80
CA ALA A 167 1.52 -6.25 -12.68
C ALA A 167 1.34 -5.88 -14.16
N LEU A 168 0.17 -5.37 -14.53
CA LEU A 168 -0.12 -4.88 -15.88
C LEU A 168 0.84 -3.78 -16.31
N ARG A 169 1.04 -2.74 -15.47
CA ARG A 169 2.01 -1.68 -15.78
C ARG A 169 3.43 -2.23 -15.97
N GLN A 170 3.89 -3.13 -15.09
CA GLN A 170 5.24 -3.70 -15.21
C GLN A 170 5.38 -4.52 -16.49
N GLN A 171 4.35 -5.25 -16.88
CA GLN A 171 4.30 -5.98 -18.15
C GLN A 171 4.37 -5.02 -19.35
N GLU A 172 3.56 -3.95 -19.34
CA GLU A 172 3.58 -2.92 -20.39
C GLU A 172 4.93 -2.21 -20.50
N ASP A 173 5.53 -1.83 -19.38
CA ASP A 173 6.86 -1.20 -19.34
C ASP A 173 7.94 -2.14 -19.88
N THR A 174 7.87 -3.43 -19.51
CA THR A 174 8.78 -4.46 -20.02
C THR A 174 8.63 -4.63 -21.53
N GLN A 175 7.39 -4.71 -22.05
CA GLN A 175 7.13 -4.78 -23.48
C GLN A 175 7.62 -3.54 -24.23
N ARG A 176 7.38 -2.35 -23.67
CA ARG A 176 7.84 -1.06 -24.23
C ARG A 176 9.37 -1.03 -24.33
N HIS A 177 10.07 -1.44 -23.27
CA HIS A 177 11.53 -1.52 -23.28
C HIS A 177 12.05 -2.56 -24.28
N ARG A 178 11.38 -3.71 -24.40
CA ARG A 178 11.73 -4.74 -25.38
C ARG A 178 11.60 -4.21 -26.81
N ARG A 179 10.46 -3.58 -27.15
CA ARG A 179 10.22 -2.96 -28.47
C ARG A 179 11.25 -1.88 -28.79
N ARG A 180 11.60 -1.04 -27.80
CA ARG A 180 12.64 -0.02 -28.00
C ARG A 180 14.00 -0.64 -28.31
N ARG A 181 14.37 -1.74 -27.65
CA ARG A 181 15.64 -2.44 -27.89
C ARG A 181 15.68 -3.15 -29.25
N THR A 182 14.57 -3.65 -29.75
CA THR A 182 14.50 -4.32 -31.06
C THR A 182 14.59 -3.33 -32.23
N GLN A 183 14.15 -2.08 -32.02
CA GLN A 183 14.19 -1.01 -33.03
C GLN A 183 15.42 -0.11 -32.90
N GLU A 184 16.34 -0.43 -31.99
CA GLU A 184 17.51 0.40 -31.68
C GLU A 184 18.57 0.26 -32.78
N SER A 185 19.07 1.39 -33.27
CA SER A 185 20.24 1.40 -34.17
C SER A 185 21.52 0.99 -33.44
N GLU A 186 22.55 0.57 -34.17
CA GLU A 186 23.83 0.17 -33.55
C GLU A 186 24.50 1.30 -32.75
N ARG A 187 24.37 2.54 -33.23
CA ARG A 187 24.86 3.74 -32.52
C ARG A 187 24.14 3.93 -31.19
N GLU A 188 22.80 3.87 -31.19
CA GLU A 188 22.00 4.01 -29.97
C GLU A 188 22.27 2.87 -28.98
N ARG A 189 22.42 1.64 -29.48
CA ARG A 189 22.78 0.47 -28.66
C ARG A 189 24.12 0.67 -27.97
N SER A 190 25.11 1.18 -28.69
CA SER A 190 26.46 1.46 -28.15
C SER A 190 26.41 2.53 -27.06
N VAL A 191 25.69 3.64 -27.28
CA VAL A 191 25.49 4.70 -26.28
C VAL A 191 24.80 4.15 -25.03
N ARG A 192 23.75 3.35 -25.18
CA ARG A 192 23.04 2.74 -24.05
C ARG A 192 23.95 1.80 -23.26
N LEU A 193 24.73 0.95 -23.92
CA LEU A 193 25.65 0.03 -23.25
C LEU A 193 26.76 0.80 -22.53
N GLN A 194 27.32 1.85 -23.13
CA GLN A 194 28.31 2.72 -22.50
C GLN A 194 27.74 3.45 -21.29
N SER A 195 26.52 4.00 -21.40
CA SER A 195 25.81 4.64 -20.28
C SER A 195 25.53 3.66 -19.15
N ASN A 196 25.07 2.44 -19.46
CA ASN A 196 24.88 1.37 -18.48
C ASN A 196 26.20 0.96 -17.81
N ALA A 197 27.29 0.86 -18.58
CA ALA A 197 28.61 0.53 -18.05
C ALA A 197 29.12 1.63 -17.12
N LEU A 198 28.94 2.90 -17.49
CA LEU A 198 29.30 4.06 -16.67
C LEU A 198 28.46 4.11 -15.39
N ALA A 199 27.14 3.92 -15.47
CA ALA A 199 26.26 3.86 -14.31
C ALA A 199 26.62 2.69 -13.38
N ASN A 200 26.95 1.52 -13.93
CA ASN A 200 27.43 0.38 -13.15
C ASN A 200 28.80 0.66 -12.51
N ARG A 201 29.71 1.33 -13.22
CA ARG A 201 31.01 1.76 -12.68
C ARG A 201 30.82 2.76 -11.55
N GLN A 202 29.96 3.77 -11.70
CA GLN A 202 29.62 4.73 -10.66
C GLN A 202 28.97 4.05 -9.45
N ARG A 203 28.05 3.09 -9.65
CA ARG A 203 27.46 2.29 -8.57
C ARG A 203 28.50 1.42 -7.84
N ARG A 204 29.50 0.89 -8.55
CA ARG A 204 30.60 0.13 -7.95
C ARG A 204 31.63 1.03 -7.26
N SER A 205 31.83 2.26 -7.75
CA SER A 205 32.82 3.22 -7.24
C SER A 205 32.26 4.07 -6.10
N ARG A 206 30.93 4.20 -5.98
CA ARG A 206 30.30 4.70 -4.76
C ARG A 206 30.68 3.77 -3.62
N LEU A 207 31.54 4.26 -2.73
CA LEU A 207 31.69 3.70 -1.39
C LEU A 207 30.27 3.55 -0.83
N PRO A 208 29.89 2.38 -0.30
CA PRO A 208 28.65 2.25 0.43
C PRO A 208 28.65 3.35 1.48
N GLU A 209 27.63 4.21 1.47
CA GLU A 209 27.33 5.09 2.59
C GLU A 209 26.87 4.16 3.72
N SER A 210 27.85 3.50 4.34
CA SER A 210 27.66 2.62 5.46
C SER A 210 27.45 3.54 6.65
N THR A 211 26.40 3.29 7.42
CA THR A 211 26.12 3.92 8.72
C THR A 211 27.18 3.60 9.79
N GLY A 212 28.42 3.26 9.38
CA GLY A 212 29.50 2.80 10.25
C GLY A 212 29.38 1.35 10.72
N ALA A 213 28.32 0.63 10.34
CA ALA A 213 28.04 -0.72 10.85
C ALA A 213 28.85 -1.83 10.15
N ALA A 214 29.40 -1.58 8.96
CA ALA A 214 30.19 -2.57 8.21
C ALA A 214 31.60 -2.03 7.96
N LEU A 215 32.54 -2.40 8.83
CA LEU A 215 33.96 -2.08 8.68
C LEU A 215 34.53 -2.66 7.37
N LEU A 216 35.25 -1.82 6.62
CA LEU A 216 35.99 -2.18 5.40
C LEU A 216 37.26 -3.00 5.69
N SER A 217 37.62 -3.18 6.95
CA SER A 217 38.71 -4.06 7.40
C SER A 217 38.22 -5.51 7.50
N ARG A 218 38.82 -6.41 6.72
CA ARG A 218 38.66 -7.88 6.90
C ARG A 218 39.61 -8.47 7.94
N ILE A 219 40.37 -7.63 8.66
CA ILE A 219 41.14 -8.08 9.81
C ILE A 219 40.25 -7.83 11.03
N THR A 220 39.34 -8.76 11.29
CA THR A 220 38.79 -8.89 12.65
C THR A 220 39.92 -9.41 13.50
N GLU A 221 40.45 -8.56 14.39
CA GLU A 221 41.28 -9.04 15.49
C GLU A 221 40.51 -10.16 16.21
N VAL A 222 41.18 -11.27 16.48
CA VAL A 222 40.56 -12.40 17.17
C VAL A 222 40.15 -11.89 18.55
N ASN A 223 38.83 -11.75 18.77
CA ASN A 223 38.31 -11.37 20.07
C ASN A 223 38.42 -12.58 21.02
N TYR A 224 39.55 -12.68 21.70
CA TYR A 224 39.82 -13.73 22.68
C TYR A 224 39.33 -13.27 24.06
N LEU A 225 38.20 -13.85 24.50
CA LEU A 225 37.58 -13.55 25.79
C LEU A 225 38.16 -14.35 26.97
N GLY A 226 39.28 -15.06 26.75
CA GLY A 226 39.84 -16.03 27.69
C GLY A 226 39.23 -17.42 27.54
N GLU A 227 39.62 -18.33 28.42
CA GLU A 227 39.03 -19.68 28.51
C GLU A 227 37.64 -19.64 29.16
N LEU A 228 36.74 -20.52 28.71
CA LEU A 228 35.41 -20.71 29.30
C LEU A 228 35.50 -21.57 30.58
N ASN A 229 36.15 -21.06 31.63
CA ASN A 229 36.52 -21.85 32.81
C ASN A 229 35.90 -21.36 34.13
N ARG A 230 35.14 -20.25 34.13
CA ARG A 230 34.48 -19.76 35.36
C ARG A 230 33.17 -20.49 35.60
N ARG A 231 33.19 -21.45 36.52
CA ARG A 231 32.03 -22.21 36.92
C ARG A 231 31.07 -21.40 37.80
N CYS A 232 29.78 -21.40 37.46
CA CYS A 232 28.73 -20.87 38.32
C CYS A 232 28.54 -21.76 39.54
N VAL A 233 28.51 -21.18 40.74
CA VAL A 233 28.33 -21.91 42.01
C VAL A 233 26.96 -22.60 42.09
N ASN A 234 25.95 -22.03 41.43
CA ASN A 234 24.56 -22.49 41.60
C ASN A 234 24.16 -23.58 40.60
N CYS A 235 24.43 -23.39 39.31
CA CYS A 235 24.04 -24.35 38.26
C CYS A 235 25.23 -25.04 37.57
N GLY A 236 26.47 -24.68 37.90
CA GLY A 236 27.66 -25.29 37.30
C GLY A 236 27.97 -24.83 35.87
N ALA A 237 27.20 -23.92 35.27
CA ALA A 237 27.47 -23.39 33.93
C ALA A 237 28.85 -22.71 33.86
N LEU A 238 29.56 -22.88 32.73
CA LEU A 238 30.86 -22.28 32.50
C LEU A 238 30.72 -20.91 31.80
N HIS A 239 31.44 -19.92 32.31
CA HIS A 239 31.45 -18.55 31.80
C HIS A 239 32.88 -18.07 31.50
N PHE A 240 32.98 -17.06 30.64
CA PHE A 240 34.23 -16.34 30.43
C PHE A 240 34.55 -15.43 31.63
N PRO A 241 35.84 -15.21 31.97
CA PRO A 241 36.25 -14.33 33.06
C PRO A 241 35.68 -12.92 32.97
N CYS A 242 35.54 -12.36 31.76
CA CYS A 242 35.04 -11.00 31.54
C CYS A 242 33.56 -10.81 31.90
N VAL A 243 32.78 -11.90 32.01
CA VAL A 243 31.36 -11.86 32.37
C VAL A 243 31.17 -11.89 33.89
N ALA A 244 32.20 -12.25 34.66
CA ALA A 244 32.13 -12.31 36.11
C ALA A 244 32.08 -10.90 36.71
N LYS A 245 31.07 -10.64 37.54
CA LYS A 245 30.93 -9.36 38.25
C LYS A 245 31.73 -9.38 39.56
N THR A 246 32.44 -8.30 39.84
CA THR A 246 33.21 -8.13 41.08
C THR A 246 32.34 -8.20 42.33
N SER A 247 31.07 -7.81 42.24
CA SER A 247 30.13 -7.80 43.37
C SER A 247 29.70 -9.21 43.81
N HIS A 248 29.64 -10.18 42.89
CA HIS A 248 29.25 -11.56 43.19
C HIS A 248 30.10 -12.54 42.36
N PRO A 249 31.36 -12.78 42.76
CA PRO A 249 32.23 -13.71 42.04
C PRO A 249 31.61 -15.11 42.04
N GLY A 250 31.43 -15.69 40.85
CA GLY A 250 30.89 -17.04 40.67
C GLY A 250 29.36 -17.16 40.65
N LYS A 251 28.60 -16.06 40.78
CA LYS A 251 27.15 -16.06 40.56
C LYS A 251 26.81 -15.26 39.30
N PHE A 252 25.98 -15.81 38.44
CA PHE A 252 25.65 -15.24 37.14
C PHE A 252 24.13 -15.13 36.98
N ARG A 253 23.66 -14.04 36.37
CA ARG A 253 22.23 -13.88 36.06
C ARG A 253 21.87 -14.64 34.78
N GLU A 254 22.83 -14.73 33.88
CA GLU A 254 22.71 -15.21 32.52
C GLU A 254 22.39 -16.71 32.45
N CYS A 255 22.79 -17.51 33.46
CA CYS A 255 22.59 -18.96 33.45
C CYS A 255 21.42 -19.43 34.32
N CYS A 256 21.27 -18.91 35.54
CA CYS A 256 20.25 -19.37 36.49
C CYS A 256 19.57 -18.23 37.25
N ASP A 257 19.71 -16.99 36.78
CA ASP A 257 19.28 -15.78 37.47
C ASP A 257 19.71 -15.77 38.95
N LEU A 258 21.01 -15.98 39.20
CA LEU A 258 21.59 -16.07 40.55
C LEU A 258 21.03 -17.21 41.41
N GLY A 259 20.61 -18.32 40.79
CA GLY A 259 20.07 -19.51 41.47
C GLY A 259 18.56 -19.50 41.65
N ARG A 260 17.86 -18.55 41.02
CA ARG A 260 16.39 -18.50 41.05
C ARG A 260 15.76 -19.67 40.29
N PHE A 261 16.43 -20.17 39.25
CA PHE A 261 15.96 -21.28 38.43
C PHE A 261 16.90 -22.47 38.53
N THR A 262 16.35 -23.63 38.88
CA THR A 262 17.03 -24.92 38.77
C THR A 262 16.81 -25.44 37.36
N LEU A 263 17.86 -25.48 36.55
CA LEU A 263 17.84 -26.14 35.26
C LEU A 263 18.13 -27.63 35.50
N ASN A 264 17.11 -28.47 35.37
CA ASN A 264 17.31 -29.93 35.35
C ASN A 264 18.12 -30.26 34.10
N VAL A 265 19.42 -30.50 34.29
CA VAL A 265 20.35 -30.74 33.19
C VAL A 265 20.04 -32.10 32.59
N PHE A 266 19.22 -32.11 31.54
CA PHE A 266 18.90 -33.25 30.65
C PHE A 266 19.11 -34.63 31.28
N GLU A 267 18.38 -34.96 32.34
CA GLU A 267 18.56 -36.20 33.11
C GLU A 267 18.28 -37.48 32.29
N SER A 268 17.74 -37.33 31.08
CA SER A 268 17.34 -38.41 30.18
C SER A 268 17.87 -38.23 28.75
N PHE A 269 19.08 -37.69 28.55
CA PHE A 269 19.64 -37.62 27.21
C PHE A 269 20.04 -39.02 26.70
N PRO A 270 19.45 -39.53 25.60
CA PRO A 270 19.75 -40.87 25.11
C PRO A 270 21.24 -41.04 24.81
N GLU A 271 21.86 -42.07 25.38
CA GLU A 271 23.29 -42.35 25.20
C GLU A 271 23.64 -42.51 23.71
N GLN A 272 22.70 -43.05 22.93
CA GLN A 272 22.82 -43.16 21.49
C GLN A 272 23.00 -41.80 20.81
N LEU A 273 22.28 -40.75 21.24
CA LEU A 273 22.47 -39.39 20.72
C LEU A 273 23.78 -38.78 21.23
N ARG A 274 24.16 -39.04 22.48
CA ARG A 274 25.41 -38.53 23.06
C ARG A 274 26.65 -38.96 22.29
N ARG A 275 26.69 -40.22 21.89
CA ARG A 275 27.80 -40.78 21.10
C ARG A 275 27.93 -40.16 19.70
N LEU A 276 26.87 -39.53 19.17
CA LEU A 276 26.94 -38.79 17.91
C LEU A 276 27.64 -37.44 18.07
N PHE A 277 27.48 -36.77 19.21
CA PHE A 277 28.10 -35.46 19.45
C PHE A 277 29.52 -35.56 20.03
N VAL A 278 29.83 -36.63 20.76
CA VAL A 278 31.13 -36.81 21.42
C VAL A 278 31.96 -37.87 20.68
N ARG A 279 33.14 -37.48 20.18
CA ARG A 279 34.05 -38.39 19.47
C ARG A 279 34.73 -39.34 20.46
N GLY A 280 34.32 -40.60 20.47
CA GLY A 280 34.94 -41.66 21.26
C GLY A 280 36.02 -42.42 20.45
N PRO A 281 37.13 -42.84 21.09
CA PRO A 281 38.20 -43.59 20.43
C PRO A 281 37.75 -44.99 19.95
N ASP A 282 36.76 -45.60 20.62
CA ASP A 282 36.34 -47.00 20.40
C ASP A 282 35.18 -47.18 19.42
N SER A 283 35.06 -46.30 18.42
CA SER A 283 33.96 -46.35 17.44
C SER A 283 34.32 -47.17 16.20
N THR A 284 33.41 -48.06 15.78
CA THR A 284 33.47 -48.78 14.49
C THR A 284 33.52 -47.79 13.33
N GLU A 285 34.18 -48.12 12.21
CA GLU A 285 34.25 -47.23 11.03
C GLU A 285 32.86 -46.85 10.50
N GLU A 286 31.91 -47.77 10.55
CA GLU A 286 30.50 -47.51 10.20
C GLU A 286 29.87 -46.44 11.09
N PHE A 287 30.11 -46.51 12.40
CA PHE A 287 29.63 -45.51 13.35
C PHE A 287 30.28 -44.15 13.13
N ARG A 288 31.58 -44.12 12.81
CA ARG A 288 32.27 -42.87 12.44
C ARG A 288 31.73 -42.27 11.15
N ARG A 289 31.39 -43.08 10.15
CA ARG A 289 30.76 -42.61 8.91
C ARG A 289 29.39 -41.99 9.19
N MET A 290 28.57 -42.65 10.01
CA MET A 290 27.28 -42.11 10.45
C MET A 290 27.45 -40.80 11.23
N GLN A 291 28.43 -40.74 12.13
CA GLN A 291 28.72 -39.53 12.91
C GLN A 291 29.13 -38.36 12.00
N ARG A 292 29.98 -38.59 11.00
CA ARG A 292 30.36 -37.56 10.02
C ARG A 292 29.13 -37.06 9.24
N ASN A 293 28.33 -37.98 8.70
CA ASN A 293 27.12 -37.62 7.96
C ASN A 293 26.13 -36.82 8.83
N PHE A 294 25.94 -37.22 10.08
CA PHE A 294 25.11 -36.50 11.04
C PHE A 294 25.61 -35.08 11.29
N LEU A 295 26.90 -34.90 11.57
CA LEU A 295 27.46 -33.58 11.87
C LEU A 295 27.46 -32.65 10.64
N GLU A 296 27.73 -33.18 9.45
CA GLU A 296 27.68 -32.45 8.19
C GLU A 296 26.23 -32.03 7.83
N ASN A 297 25.25 -32.90 8.09
CA ASN A 297 23.85 -32.68 7.72
C ASN A 297 22.92 -32.41 8.92
N ILE A 298 23.46 -31.98 10.06
CA ILE A 298 22.71 -31.87 11.34
C ILE A 298 21.48 -30.97 11.22
N ARG A 299 21.57 -29.91 10.41
CA ARG A 299 20.45 -28.99 10.16
C ARG A 299 19.32 -29.67 9.38
N ASN A 300 19.67 -30.54 8.45
CA ASN A 300 18.70 -31.24 7.60
C ASN A 300 18.00 -32.31 8.43
N PHE A 301 18.75 -33.10 9.22
CA PHE A 301 18.17 -34.03 10.19
C PHE A 301 17.23 -33.32 11.18
N ASN A 302 17.67 -32.22 11.79
CA ASN A 302 16.83 -31.46 12.72
C ASN A 302 15.57 -30.90 12.05
N SER A 303 15.68 -30.45 10.79
CA SER A 303 14.53 -29.94 10.04
C SER A 303 13.56 -31.06 9.64
N ALA A 304 14.06 -32.22 9.23
CA ALA A 304 13.27 -33.39 8.86
C ALA A 304 12.53 -34.02 10.06
N LEU A 305 13.12 -33.90 11.26
CA LEU A 305 12.56 -34.40 12.50
C LEU A 305 11.73 -33.35 13.26
N ALA A 306 11.62 -32.13 12.75
CA ALA A 306 10.83 -31.08 13.40
C ALA A 306 9.32 -31.42 13.40
N MET A 307 8.67 -31.29 14.56
CA MET A 307 7.22 -31.52 14.70
C MET A 307 6.37 -30.30 14.37
N ALA A 308 6.95 -29.10 14.43
CA ALA A 308 6.27 -27.85 14.13
C ALA A 308 7.12 -27.00 13.21
N SER A 309 6.46 -26.32 12.28
CA SER A 309 7.09 -25.27 11.50
C SER A 309 7.20 -23.99 12.30
N MET A 310 8.20 -23.17 11.99
CA MET A 310 8.30 -21.82 12.54
C MET A 310 7.48 -20.87 11.66
N GLY A 311 6.43 -20.28 12.24
CA GLY A 311 5.64 -19.22 11.66
C GLY A 311 6.11 -17.87 12.16
N ALA A 312 6.65 -17.04 11.28
CA ALA A 312 7.07 -15.69 11.59
C ALA A 312 6.83 -14.77 10.39
N GLN A 313 6.60 -13.48 10.63
CA GLN A 313 6.62 -12.48 9.57
C GLN A 313 8.08 -12.18 9.24
N VAL A 314 8.63 -12.98 8.32
CA VAL A 314 10.03 -12.87 7.91
C VAL A 314 10.14 -11.92 6.73
N GLU A 315 10.95 -10.87 6.90
CA GLU A 315 11.38 -9.98 5.84
C GLU A 315 12.85 -10.26 5.53
N THR A 316 13.11 -10.80 4.34
CA THR A 316 14.46 -11.03 3.87
C THR A 316 15.06 -9.69 3.44
N LEU A 317 16.10 -9.23 4.12
CA LEU A 317 16.75 -7.97 3.78
C LEU A 317 17.54 -8.15 2.47
N GLN A 318 17.18 -7.38 1.45
CA GLN A 318 17.89 -7.39 0.17
C GLN A 318 19.12 -6.47 0.25
N GLY A 319 20.30 -7.00 -0.05
CA GLY A 319 21.55 -6.22 0.00
C GLY A 319 22.82 -7.06 -0.18
N ARG A 320 23.99 -6.40 -0.08
CA ARG A 320 25.32 -7.03 -0.16
C ARG A 320 25.95 -7.30 1.22
N GLY A 321 25.12 -7.46 2.25
CA GLY A 321 25.57 -7.79 3.61
C GLY A 321 25.51 -9.29 3.92
N PRO A 322 25.96 -9.73 5.12
CA PRO A 322 25.74 -11.09 5.60
C PRO A 322 24.27 -11.47 5.49
N CYS A 323 23.97 -12.73 5.14
CA CYS A 323 22.59 -13.22 5.02
C CYS A 323 21.85 -12.99 6.35
N CYS A 324 20.94 -12.02 6.36
CA CYS A 324 20.12 -11.67 7.51
C CYS A 324 18.64 -11.63 7.09
N TYR A 325 17.80 -12.11 7.99
CA TYR A 325 16.36 -12.03 7.87
C TYR A 325 15.81 -11.34 9.12
N ARG A 326 14.82 -10.47 8.94
CA ARG A 326 14.18 -9.73 10.02
C ARG A 326 12.85 -10.41 10.33
N ILE A 327 12.66 -10.83 11.58
CA ILE A 327 11.36 -11.29 12.06
C ILE A 327 10.63 -10.09 12.66
N HIS A 328 9.42 -9.83 12.19
CA HIS A 328 8.51 -8.86 12.80
C HIS A 328 7.53 -9.56 13.73
N GLY A 329 7.26 -8.94 14.88
CA GLY A 329 6.29 -9.43 15.85
C GLY A 329 6.73 -10.73 16.54
N GLN A 330 5.75 -11.57 16.86
CA GLN A 330 5.95 -12.80 17.63
C GLN A 330 6.26 -13.99 16.71
N VAL A 331 7.15 -14.87 17.17
CA VAL A 331 7.40 -16.18 16.55
C VAL A 331 6.37 -17.16 17.08
N TYR A 332 5.71 -17.88 16.16
CA TYR A 332 4.73 -18.91 16.48
C TYR A 332 5.23 -20.26 16.01
N HIS A 333 4.97 -21.32 16.77
CA HIS A 333 5.12 -22.69 16.27
C HIS A 333 3.81 -23.13 15.64
N ARG A 334 3.85 -23.48 14.35
CA ARG A 334 2.69 -23.91 13.56
C ARG A 334 2.76 -25.42 13.36
N LEU A 335 1.87 -26.13 14.07
CA LEU A 335 1.73 -27.58 14.01
C LEU A 335 1.01 -28.05 12.72
N GLY A 336 0.18 -27.18 12.13
CA GLY A 336 -0.61 -27.53 10.95
C GLY A 336 -1.79 -28.46 11.25
N PRO A 337 -2.59 -28.82 10.25
CA PRO A 337 -3.65 -29.82 10.40
C PRO A 337 -3.05 -31.22 10.62
N LEU A 338 -3.82 -32.13 11.22
CA LEU A 338 -3.39 -33.51 11.48
C LEU A 338 -3.12 -34.30 10.19
N HIS A 339 -3.92 -34.05 9.14
CA HIS A 339 -3.76 -34.63 7.81
C HIS A 339 -3.32 -33.58 6.78
N PRO A 340 -2.54 -33.99 5.76
CA PRO A 340 -2.29 -33.14 4.61
C PRO A 340 -3.59 -32.90 3.83
N ARG A 341 -3.63 -31.81 3.06
CA ARG A 341 -4.73 -31.58 2.11
C ARG A 341 -4.59 -32.54 0.91
N ASP A 342 -5.67 -32.74 0.19
CA ASP A 342 -5.69 -33.61 -0.99
C ASP A 342 -4.59 -33.22 -1.98
N GLY A 343 -3.66 -34.15 -2.24
CA GLY A 343 -2.53 -33.98 -3.14
C GLY A 343 -1.28 -33.29 -2.55
N GLU A 344 -1.29 -32.88 -1.28
CA GLU A 344 -0.12 -32.33 -0.60
C GLU A 344 0.67 -33.42 0.16
N PRO A 345 2.02 -33.35 0.18
CA PRO A 345 2.83 -34.28 0.97
C PRO A 345 2.69 -34.00 2.47
N ARG A 346 2.91 -35.02 3.31
CA ARG A 346 2.90 -34.87 4.78
C ARG A 346 4.08 -34.02 5.23
N GLN A 347 3.84 -33.14 6.21
CA GLN A 347 4.88 -32.28 6.77
C GLN A 347 4.87 -32.26 8.30
N TYR A 348 6.07 -32.12 8.87
CA TYR A 348 6.28 -31.92 10.31
C TYR A 348 5.60 -33.00 11.17
N GLY A 349 4.74 -32.60 12.12
CA GLY A 349 4.00 -33.49 13.02
C GLY A 349 3.19 -34.57 12.31
N GLN A 350 2.69 -34.30 11.10
CA GLN A 350 1.91 -35.26 10.30
C GLN A 350 2.70 -36.52 9.95
N ILE A 351 4.03 -36.42 9.88
CA ILE A 351 4.92 -37.54 9.56
C ILE A 351 5.00 -38.53 10.72
N TYR A 352 4.79 -38.06 11.96
CA TYR A 352 4.83 -38.90 13.16
C TYR A 352 3.58 -39.77 13.35
N ILE A 353 2.55 -39.58 12.52
CA ILE A 353 1.36 -40.44 12.47
C ILE A 353 1.65 -41.75 11.74
N LEU A 354 2.63 -41.73 10.82
CA LEU A 354 2.99 -42.89 10.03
C LEU A 354 3.83 -43.87 10.84
N ASP A 355 3.83 -45.13 10.41
CA ASP A 355 4.79 -46.12 10.90
C ASP A 355 6.23 -45.63 10.69
N THR A 356 7.12 -46.04 11.58
CA THR A 356 8.50 -45.52 11.65
C THR A 356 9.23 -45.62 10.31
N GLU A 357 9.02 -46.71 9.57
CA GLU A 357 9.64 -46.95 8.26
C GLU A 357 9.08 -46.00 7.19
N LEU A 358 7.75 -45.87 7.11
CA LEU A 358 7.09 -44.99 6.14
C LEU A 358 7.40 -43.51 6.44
N ALA A 359 7.43 -43.14 7.72
CA ALA A 359 7.84 -41.82 8.18
C ALA A 359 9.28 -41.47 7.74
N ALA A 360 10.20 -42.43 7.82
CA ALA A 360 11.58 -42.24 7.36
C ALA A 360 11.66 -42.10 5.83
N GLN A 361 10.88 -42.88 5.08
CA GLN A 361 10.79 -42.77 3.62
C GLN A 361 10.25 -41.40 3.18
N GLU A 362 9.18 -40.92 3.81
CA GLU A 362 8.63 -39.58 3.53
C GLU A 362 9.68 -38.48 3.80
N ARG A 363 10.45 -38.59 4.87
CA ARG A 363 11.55 -37.64 5.16
C ARG A 363 12.64 -37.70 4.10
N LEU A 364 13.01 -38.88 3.62
CA LEU A 364 14.04 -39.07 2.59
C LEU A 364 13.56 -38.69 1.18
N GLY A 365 12.24 -38.68 0.94
CA GLY A 365 11.64 -38.20 -0.30
C GLY A 365 11.79 -36.69 -0.53
N ASP A 366 12.16 -35.94 0.50
CA ASP A 366 12.49 -34.53 0.38
C ASP A 366 13.88 -34.33 -0.23
N VAL A 367 13.95 -33.55 -1.31
CA VAL A 367 15.20 -33.22 -2.01
C VAL A 367 16.25 -32.60 -1.09
N ARG A 368 15.81 -31.91 -0.03
CA ARG A 368 16.72 -31.31 0.97
C ARG A 368 17.48 -32.35 1.79
N ASN A 369 16.98 -33.58 1.85
CA ASN A 369 17.55 -34.66 2.65
C ASN A 369 18.32 -35.67 1.78
N SER A 370 18.66 -35.34 0.53
CA SER A 370 19.37 -36.24 -0.39
C SER A 370 20.71 -36.74 0.14
N GLU A 371 21.41 -35.90 0.91
CA GLU A 371 22.72 -36.21 1.51
C GLU A 371 22.59 -36.91 2.88
N CYS A 372 21.37 -37.08 3.41
CA CYS A 372 21.16 -37.75 4.70
C CYS A 372 21.19 -39.27 4.51
N GLU A 373 21.98 -39.96 5.34
CA GLU A 373 22.09 -41.42 5.26
C GLU A 373 20.74 -42.10 5.64
N PRO A 374 20.17 -42.97 4.77
CA PRO A 374 18.84 -43.54 4.98
C PRO A 374 18.69 -44.39 6.24
N GLY A 375 19.67 -45.26 6.53
CA GLY A 375 19.64 -46.13 7.70
C GLY A 375 19.61 -45.32 9.00
N PHE A 376 20.36 -44.22 9.02
CA PHE A 376 20.46 -43.33 10.15
C PHE A 376 19.21 -42.45 10.32
N MET A 377 18.57 -42.00 9.23
CA MET A 377 17.26 -41.32 9.31
C MET A 377 16.20 -42.23 9.94
N ARG A 378 16.16 -43.53 9.57
CA ARG A 378 15.28 -44.52 10.22
C ARG A 378 15.60 -44.68 11.70
N PHE A 379 16.89 -44.81 12.03
CA PHE A 379 17.35 -44.94 13.41
C PHE A 379 16.89 -43.76 14.29
N LEU A 380 17.12 -42.52 13.83
CA LEU A 380 16.68 -41.32 14.55
C LEU A 380 15.16 -41.23 14.66
N SER A 381 14.44 -41.62 13.61
CA SER A 381 12.97 -41.67 13.61
C SER A 381 12.44 -42.62 14.67
N GLY A 382 13.01 -43.83 14.77
CA GLY A 382 12.63 -44.82 15.77
C GLY A 382 13.02 -44.42 17.19
N LEU A 383 14.21 -43.81 17.36
CA LEU A 383 14.66 -43.31 18.66
C LEU A 383 13.77 -42.18 19.18
N LEU A 384 13.36 -41.24 18.32
CA LEU A 384 12.43 -40.19 18.70
C LEU A 384 11.03 -40.74 18.99
N ALA A 385 10.55 -41.69 18.20
CA ALA A 385 9.25 -42.32 18.46
C ALA A 385 9.22 -43.04 19.83
N SER A 386 10.34 -43.63 20.27
CA SER A 386 10.40 -44.35 21.54
C SER A 386 10.66 -43.45 22.76
N VAL A 387 11.45 -42.39 22.62
CA VAL A 387 11.85 -41.54 23.77
C VAL A 387 11.02 -40.26 23.89
N ASN A 388 10.61 -39.65 22.76
CA ASN A 388 9.97 -38.33 22.78
C ASN A 388 8.46 -38.45 23.02
N VAL A 389 8.00 -37.94 24.16
CA VAL A 389 6.58 -37.94 24.57
C VAL A 389 5.66 -37.28 23.52
N TYR A 390 6.14 -36.23 22.83
CA TYR A 390 5.38 -35.58 21.77
C TYR A 390 5.23 -36.48 20.54
N ALA A 391 6.30 -37.22 20.16
CA ALA A 391 6.24 -38.17 19.05
C ALA A 391 5.23 -39.30 19.34
N GLN A 392 5.25 -39.81 20.58
CA GLN A 392 4.29 -40.81 21.05
C GLN A 392 2.85 -40.28 21.00
N SER A 393 2.65 -39.01 21.37
CA SER A 393 1.33 -38.37 21.37
C SER A 393 0.71 -38.33 19.96
N TYR A 394 1.49 -38.10 18.91
CA TYR A 394 1.00 -38.14 17.52
C TYR A 394 0.50 -39.53 17.09
N LYS A 395 1.16 -40.59 17.56
CA LYS A 395 0.72 -41.97 17.30
C LYS A 395 -0.62 -42.26 17.98
N MET A 396 -0.78 -41.82 19.22
CA MET A 396 -2.03 -41.94 19.97
C MET A 396 -3.18 -41.14 19.32
N MET A 397 -2.89 -39.96 18.76
CA MET A 397 -3.91 -39.13 18.07
C MET A 397 -4.54 -39.85 16.87
N TYR A 398 -3.76 -40.66 16.14
CA TYR A 398 -4.29 -41.47 15.04
C TYR A 398 -5.26 -42.55 15.52
N GLU A 399 -4.91 -43.26 16.60
CA GLU A 399 -5.78 -44.28 17.19
C GLU A 399 -7.11 -43.67 17.68
N VAL A 400 -7.03 -42.50 18.35
CA VAL A 400 -8.22 -41.75 18.80
C VAL A 400 -9.08 -41.33 17.62
N GLU A 401 -8.48 -40.82 16.54
CA GLU A 401 -9.22 -40.46 15.33
C GLU A 401 -9.95 -41.67 14.71
N GLN A 402 -9.29 -42.83 14.62
CA GLN A 402 -9.93 -44.04 14.09
C GLN A 402 -11.13 -44.48 14.93
N MET A 403 -11.03 -44.37 16.27
CA MET A 403 -12.13 -44.66 17.18
C MET A 403 -13.31 -43.71 16.98
N GLU A 404 -13.07 -42.40 16.90
CA GLU A 404 -14.11 -41.39 16.66
C GLU A 404 -14.80 -41.59 15.30
N ILE A 405 -14.03 -41.92 14.24
CA ILE A 405 -14.58 -42.25 12.93
C ILE A 405 -15.48 -43.48 13.00
N ALA A 406 -15.05 -44.53 13.72
CA ALA A 406 -15.84 -45.74 13.90
C ALA A 406 -17.13 -45.47 14.68
N MET A 407 -17.06 -44.69 15.76
CA MET A 407 -18.22 -44.29 16.56
C MET A 407 -19.21 -43.42 15.78
N ALA A 408 -18.73 -42.45 15.00
CA ALA A 408 -19.60 -41.60 14.20
C ALA A 408 -20.30 -42.35 13.06
N LYS A 409 -19.66 -43.37 12.48
CA LYS A 409 -20.30 -44.30 11.53
C LYS A 409 -21.46 -45.06 12.17
N ILE A 410 -21.34 -45.41 13.46
CA ILE A 410 -22.39 -46.08 14.24
C ILE A 410 -23.55 -45.09 14.54
N VAL A 411 -23.24 -43.85 14.91
CA VAL A 411 -24.22 -42.85 15.39
C VAL A 411 -24.84 -41.98 14.26
N ARG A 412 -24.36 -42.11 13.01
CA ARG A 412 -24.79 -41.31 11.83
C ARG A 412 -24.74 -39.79 12.05
N GLN A 413 -23.74 -39.31 12.79
CA GLN A 413 -23.50 -37.87 12.96
C GLN A 413 -22.26 -37.40 12.16
N PRO A 414 -22.24 -36.13 11.73
CA PRO A 414 -21.06 -35.55 11.09
C PRO A 414 -19.90 -35.46 12.08
N ILE A 415 -18.72 -35.90 11.64
CA ILE A 415 -17.49 -35.94 12.45
C ILE A 415 -16.88 -34.54 12.53
N PHE A 416 -16.72 -34.00 13.73
CA PHE A 416 -15.91 -32.81 14.00
C PHE A 416 -14.86 -33.14 15.08
N VAL A 417 -13.68 -33.58 14.67
CA VAL A 417 -12.58 -33.86 15.62
C VAL A 417 -11.83 -32.55 15.92
N TRP A 418 -12.08 -31.96 17.09
CA TRP A 418 -11.34 -30.81 17.60
C TRP A 418 -10.24 -31.26 18.58
N PHE A 419 -9.01 -31.44 18.09
CA PHE A 419 -7.84 -31.69 18.93
C PHE A 419 -7.31 -30.39 19.54
N LEU A 420 -8.06 -29.72 20.41
CA LEU A 420 -7.56 -28.62 21.24
C LEU A 420 -8.28 -28.58 22.59
N ARG A 421 -7.94 -29.52 23.47
CA ARG A 421 -8.03 -29.34 24.92
C ARG A 421 -7.12 -30.36 25.60
N ASN A 422 -6.05 -29.87 26.22
CA ASN A 422 -5.17 -30.56 27.18
C ASN A 422 -3.96 -31.37 26.69
N VAL A 423 -3.18 -30.86 25.72
CA VAL A 423 -1.73 -31.20 25.65
C VAL A 423 -0.94 -29.98 25.14
N LEU A 424 -0.79 -28.97 25.99
CA LEU A 424 0.32 -28.00 25.99
C LEU A 424 0.42 -27.38 27.39
#